data_AF-A0A7V7VWX7-F1
#
_entry.id   AF-A0A7V7VWX7-F1
#
_cell.length_a   1.000
_cell.length_b   1.000
_cell.length_c   1.000
_cell.angle_alpha   90.00
_cell.angle_beta   90.00
_cell.angle_gamma   90.00
#
_symmetry.space_group_name_H-M   'P 1'
#
loop_
_entity.id
_entity.type
_entity.pdbx_description
1 polymer ?
#
loop_
_entity_poly.entity_id
_entity_poly.type
_entity_poly.pdbx_seq_one_letter_code
_entity_poly.pdbx_strand_id
1 'polypeptide(L)'
;MRLTVPLDLREYLQGDDKGKRELREPLCGDRRIAIKLPSGAVADIQARIGIAEANRAKPTSTAFNAMRYPMSIEGIAQRHYQKLLALDDQLRMIDPRFASIGFDDVWIENLTETFNGSVCRVSRQDC
;
A
#
# COMPACT_ATOMS: atom_id res chain seq x y z
N MET A 1 -10.52 22.08 -12.19
CA MET A 1 -11.44 20.94 -11.97
C MET A 1 -12.35 21.24 -10.78
N ARG A 2 -13.58 20.71 -10.73
CA ARG A 2 -14.50 20.90 -9.58
C ARG A 2 -15.30 19.64 -9.27
N LEU A 3 -15.54 19.38 -7.98
CA LEU A 3 -16.48 18.36 -7.51
C LEU A 3 -17.34 18.92 -6.38
N THR A 4 -18.59 18.47 -6.32
CA THR A 4 -19.56 18.89 -5.30
C THR A 4 -19.43 18.02 -4.06
N VAL A 5 -19.41 18.65 -2.89
CA VAL A 5 -19.37 17.96 -1.61
C VAL A 5 -20.80 17.74 -1.08
N PRO A 6 -21.17 16.48 -0.73
CA PRO A 6 -22.43 16.17 -0.05
C PRO A 6 -22.63 17.01 1.21
N LEU A 7 -23.88 17.39 1.51
CA LEU A 7 -24.20 18.30 2.61
C LEU A 7 -23.63 17.82 3.95
N ASP A 8 -23.85 16.55 4.28
CA ASP A 8 -23.43 15.91 5.54
C ASP A 8 -21.92 15.93 5.78
N LEU A 9 -21.11 16.08 4.73
CA LEU A 9 -19.65 15.98 4.82
C LEU A 9 -18.96 17.34 4.95
N ARG A 10 -19.67 18.45 4.72
CA ARG A 10 -19.07 19.80 4.67
C ARG A 10 -18.51 20.25 6.00
N GLU A 11 -19.10 19.81 7.10
CA GLU A 11 -18.65 20.13 8.46
C GLU A 11 -17.35 19.40 8.84
N TYR A 12 -17.09 18.25 8.20
CA TYR A 12 -15.93 17.39 8.44
C TYR A 12 -14.73 17.70 7.52
N LEU A 13 -14.88 18.66 6.61
CA LEU A 13 -13.76 19.19 5.81
C LEU A 13 -12.81 20.01 6.69
N GLN A 14 -11.51 19.93 6.38
CA GLN A 14 -10.44 20.57 7.15
C GLN A 14 -9.85 21.79 6.43
N GLY A 15 -9.20 22.67 7.20
CA GLY A 15 -8.49 23.84 6.67
C GLY A 15 -9.40 24.83 5.94
N ASP A 16 -8.89 25.38 4.85
CA ASP A 16 -9.58 26.40 4.04
C ASP A 16 -10.86 25.90 3.39
N ASP A 17 -11.14 24.59 3.42
CA ASP A 17 -12.26 23.96 2.73
C ASP A 17 -13.47 23.69 3.60
N LYS A 18 -13.40 24.03 4.88
CA LYS A 18 -14.48 23.82 5.83
C LYS A 18 -15.76 24.53 5.36
N GLY A 19 -16.87 23.80 5.28
CA GLY A 19 -18.17 24.33 4.87
C GLY A 19 -18.35 24.58 3.37
N LYS A 20 -17.32 24.37 2.53
CA LYS A 20 -17.45 24.60 1.08
C LYS A 20 -18.41 23.61 0.43
N ARG A 21 -19.23 24.11 -0.49
CA ARG A 21 -20.12 23.30 -1.35
C ARG A 21 -19.38 22.61 -2.48
N GLU A 22 -18.30 23.22 -2.96
CA GLU A 22 -17.51 22.74 -4.08
C GLU A 22 -16.03 22.82 -3.73
N LEU A 23 -15.33 21.73 -4.00
CA LEU A 23 -13.86 21.71 -3.98
C LEU A 23 -13.37 21.95 -5.40
N ARG A 24 -12.40 22.84 -5.53
CA ARG A 24 -11.82 23.23 -6.81
C ARG A 24 -10.32 23.02 -6.74
N GLU A 25 -9.80 22.41 -7.79
CA GLU A 25 -8.36 22.24 -8.01
C GLU A 25 -8.01 22.97 -9.31
N PRO A 26 -7.15 23.99 -9.29
CA PRO A 26 -6.73 24.69 -10.50
C PRO A 26 -5.95 23.73 -11.40
N LEU A 27 -6.32 23.69 -12.69
CA LEU A 27 -5.52 23.00 -13.69
C LEU A 27 -4.56 24.04 -14.27
N CYS A 28 -3.29 23.65 -14.44
CA CYS A 28 -2.20 24.51 -14.93
C CYS A 28 -2.62 25.41 -16.12
N GLY A 29 -2.00 26.59 -16.28
CA GLY A 29 -2.32 27.54 -17.34
C GLY A 29 -2.00 27.04 -18.76
N ASP A 30 -1.05 26.12 -18.92
CA ASP A 30 -0.79 25.50 -20.21
C ASP A 30 -1.88 24.47 -20.56
N ARG A 31 -2.60 24.74 -21.64
CA ARG A 31 -3.69 23.91 -22.16
C ARG A 31 -3.27 22.45 -22.39
N ARG A 32 -2.07 22.20 -22.91
CA ARG A 32 -1.62 20.82 -23.21
C ARG A 32 -1.46 19.99 -21.96
N ILE A 33 -0.97 20.62 -20.90
CA ILE A 33 -0.78 20.02 -19.58
C ILE A 33 -2.16 19.87 -18.92
N ALA A 34 -2.99 20.91 -18.92
CA ALA A 34 -4.31 20.92 -18.30
C ALA A 34 -5.24 19.79 -18.79
N ILE A 35 -5.13 19.37 -20.04
CA ILE A 35 -5.93 18.26 -20.61
C ILE A 35 -5.52 16.90 -20.04
N LYS A 36 -4.27 16.72 -19.62
CA LYS A 36 -3.74 15.44 -19.09
C LYS A 36 -3.95 15.27 -17.58
N LEU A 37 -3.98 16.38 -16.85
CA LEU A 37 -4.13 16.42 -15.40
C LEU A 37 -5.55 16.21 -14.80
N PRO A 38 -6.69 16.12 -15.54
CA PRO A 38 -8.00 16.05 -14.90
C PRO A 38 -8.17 14.84 -13.98
N SER A 39 -7.61 13.68 -14.32
CA SER A 39 -7.72 12.47 -13.51
C SER A 39 -7.01 12.59 -12.16
N GLY A 40 -5.81 13.17 -12.13
CA GLY A 40 -5.07 13.44 -10.89
C GLY A 40 -5.80 14.45 -10.00
N ALA A 41 -6.21 15.58 -10.58
CA ALA A 41 -6.96 16.60 -9.85
C ALA A 41 -8.31 16.09 -9.29
N VAL A 42 -8.95 15.15 -9.97
CA VAL A 42 -10.15 14.45 -9.46
C VAL A 42 -9.79 13.57 -8.26
N ALA A 43 -8.72 12.77 -8.37
CA ALA A 43 -8.27 11.89 -7.30
C ALA A 43 -7.92 12.68 -6.03
N ASP A 44 -7.29 13.84 -6.15
CA ASP A 44 -6.92 14.71 -5.01
C ASP A 44 -8.16 15.26 -4.29
N ILE A 45 -9.14 15.77 -5.05
CA ILE A 45 -10.40 16.25 -4.48
C ILE A 45 -11.17 15.09 -3.82
N GLN A 46 -11.17 13.92 -4.45
CA GLN A 46 -11.82 12.72 -3.93
C GLN A 46 -11.16 12.21 -2.65
N ALA A 47 -9.83 12.27 -2.55
CA ALA A 47 -9.09 11.94 -1.33
C ALA A 47 -9.48 12.85 -0.15
N ARG A 48 -9.61 14.17 -0.40
CA ARG A 48 -10.10 15.13 0.62
C ARG A 48 -11.51 14.79 1.11
N ILE A 49 -12.39 14.37 0.21
CA ILE A 49 -13.74 13.90 0.57
C ILE A 49 -13.66 12.58 1.38
N GLY A 50 -12.80 11.64 0.98
CA GLY A 50 -12.60 10.38 1.72
C GLY A 50 -12.09 10.58 3.15
N ILE A 51 -11.21 11.57 3.37
CA ILE A 51 -10.77 11.95 4.72
C ILE A 51 -11.94 12.50 5.55
N ALA A 52 -12.81 13.32 4.95
CA ALA A 52 -14.01 13.82 5.62
C ALA A 52 -15.01 12.69 5.95
N GLU A 53 -15.19 11.72 5.04
CA GLU A 53 -15.99 10.51 5.28
C GLU A 53 -15.41 9.70 6.45
N ALA A 54 -14.09 9.50 6.50
CA ALA A 54 -13.42 8.80 7.59
C ALA A 54 -13.57 9.54 8.93
N ASN A 55 -13.45 10.87 8.94
CA ASN A 55 -13.65 11.66 10.15
C ASN A 55 -15.09 11.62 10.66
N ARG A 56 -16.08 11.59 9.75
CA ARG A 56 -17.49 11.37 10.10
C ARG A 56 -17.72 9.99 10.71
N ALA A 57 -16.99 8.96 10.27
CA ALA A 57 -17.13 7.57 10.74
C ALA A 57 -16.41 7.26 12.06
N LYS A 58 -15.53 8.15 12.56
CA LYS A 58 -14.76 7.95 13.80
C LYS A 58 -15.57 7.72 15.10
N PRO A 59 -16.86 8.12 15.28
CA PRO A 59 -17.62 7.71 16.45
C PRO A 59 -18.25 6.31 16.33
N THR A 60 -18.15 5.62 15.19
CA THR A 60 -18.75 4.29 14.99
C THR A 60 -17.67 3.32 14.51
N SER A 61 -16.88 2.84 15.47
CA SER A 61 -15.99 1.70 15.28
C SER A 61 -16.81 0.53 14.73
N THR A 62 -16.60 0.15 13.47
CA THR A 62 -16.76 -1.22 12.90
C THR A 62 -16.91 -1.25 11.38
N ALA A 63 -17.00 -0.11 10.68
CA ALA A 63 -17.10 -0.11 9.22
C ALA A 63 -15.90 0.56 8.54
N PHE A 64 -14.71 -0.02 8.71
CA PHE A 64 -13.52 0.23 7.86
C PHE A 64 -13.70 -0.31 6.41
N ASN A 65 -14.94 -0.47 5.96
CA ASN A 65 -15.33 -1.16 4.73
C ASN A 65 -16.10 -0.22 3.81
N ALA A 66 -15.38 0.71 3.19
CA ALA A 66 -15.63 1.21 1.84
C ALA A 66 -14.55 2.24 1.52
N MET A 67 -13.31 1.80 1.30
CA MET A 67 -12.36 2.68 0.63
C MET A 67 -12.84 2.89 -0.81
N ARG A 68 -13.57 3.99 -0.99
CA ARG A 68 -14.12 4.45 -2.27
C ARG A 68 -13.01 4.73 -3.31
N TYR A 69 -11.75 4.76 -2.88
CA TYR A 69 -10.56 5.14 -3.67
C TYR A 69 -9.35 4.27 -3.33
N PRO A 70 -8.39 4.14 -4.28
CA PRO A 70 -7.11 3.52 -3.99
C PRO A 70 -6.38 4.30 -2.89
N MET A 71 -5.84 3.55 -1.93
CA MET A 71 -5.01 4.08 -0.86
C MET A 71 -3.75 4.74 -1.45
N SER A 72 -3.25 5.81 -0.83
CA SER A 72 -1.96 6.41 -1.23
C SER A 72 -0.83 5.38 -1.10
N ILE A 73 0.27 5.56 -1.84
CA ILE A 73 1.42 4.63 -1.78
C ILE A 73 1.95 4.51 -0.34
N GLU A 74 2.05 5.63 0.38
CA GLU A 74 2.46 5.67 1.79
C GLU A 74 1.47 4.91 2.69
N GLY A 75 0.16 5.06 2.45
CA GLY A 75 -0.86 4.33 3.18
C GLY A 75 -0.81 2.82 2.91
N ILE A 76 -0.53 2.43 1.66
CA ILE A 76 -0.35 1.03 1.27
C ILE A 76 0.86 0.46 2.00
N ALA A 77 1.98 1.18 2.02
CA ALA A 77 3.19 0.78 2.73
C ALA A 77 2.94 0.62 4.23
N GLN A 78 2.26 1.59 4.86
CA GLN A 78 1.90 1.51 6.27
C GLN A 78 1.02 0.31 6.59
N ARG A 79 -0.04 0.08 5.79
CA ARG A 79 -0.94 -1.07 5.97
C ARG A 79 -0.23 -2.39 5.72
N HIS A 80 0.64 -2.45 4.72
CA HIS A 80 1.45 -3.61 4.44
C HIS A 80 2.38 -3.93 5.62
N TYR A 81 3.07 -2.92 6.16
CA TYR A 81 3.91 -3.07 7.34
C TYR A 81 3.12 -3.60 8.54
N GLN A 82 1.94 -3.06 8.81
CA GLN A 82 1.07 -3.56 9.90
C GLN A 82 0.64 -5.02 9.68
N LYS A 83 0.35 -5.43 8.45
CA LYS A 83 0.04 -6.82 8.12
C LYS A 83 1.24 -7.74 8.35
N LEU A 84 2.45 -7.30 8.01
CA LEU A 84 3.68 -8.06 8.26
C LEU A 84 3.92 -8.27 9.75
N LEU A 85 3.73 -7.23 10.58
CA LEU A 85 3.84 -7.36 12.04
C LEU A 85 2.83 -8.37 12.60
N ALA A 86 1.57 -8.28 12.17
CA ALA A 86 0.54 -9.21 12.62
C ALA A 86 0.83 -10.66 12.21
N LEU A 87 1.40 -10.87 11.02
CA LEU A 87 1.84 -12.20 10.57
C LEU A 87 3.01 -12.71 11.41
N ASP A 88 4.01 -11.86 11.67
CA ASP A 88 5.16 -12.20 12.51
C ASP A 88 4.72 -12.64 13.91
N ASP A 89 3.80 -11.91 14.53
CA ASP A 89 3.23 -12.28 15.83
C ASP A 89 2.47 -13.62 15.78
N GLN A 90 1.75 -13.91 14.70
CA GLN A 90 1.11 -15.21 14.51
C GLN A 90 2.13 -16.34 14.39
N LEU A 91 3.22 -16.14 13.64
CA LEU A 91 4.27 -17.15 13.50
C LEU A 91 4.96 -17.44 14.83
N ARG A 92 5.18 -16.41 15.66
CA ARG A 92 5.70 -16.56 17.03
C ARG A 92 4.80 -17.38 17.94
N MET A 93 3.49 -17.29 17.75
CA MET A 93 2.50 -18.01 18.55
C MET A 93 2.31 -19.47 18.11
N ILE A 94 2.47 -19.77 16.81
CA ILE A 94 2.17 -21.08 16.24
C ILE A 94 3.32 -22.07 16.43
N ASP A 95 4.57 -21.64 16.21
CA ASP A 95 5.72 -22.54 16.24
C ASP A 95 6.89 -21.92 17.03
N PRO A 96 7.36 -22.54 18.13
CA PRO A 96 8.59 -22.12 18.82
C PRO A 96 9.84 -22.09 17.93
N ARG A 97 9.80 -22.79 16.79
CA ARG A 97 10.85 -22.83 15.78
C ARG A 97 10.83 -21.65 14.81
N PHE A 98 9.96 -20.65 14.98
CA PHE A 98 9.93 -19.47 14.11
C PHE A 98 11.31 -18.75 14.04
N ALA A 99 12.11 -18.85 15.09
CA ALA A 99 13.46 -18.29 15.16
C ALA A 99 14.57 -19.29 14.74
N SER A 100 14.24 -20.56 14.49
CA SER A 100 15.18 -21.57 14.00
C SER A 100 15.03 -21.78 12.49
N ILE A 101 15.30 -20.71 11.73
CA ILE A 101 15.69 -20.87 10.33
C ILE A 101 17.12 -21.40 10.35
N GLY A 102 17.26 -22.72 10.23
CA GLY A 102 18.54 -23.34 9.90
C GLY A 102 18.85 -23.05 8.44
N PHE A 103 20.08 -22.64 8.14
CA PHE A 103 20.57 -22.72 6.78
C PHE A 103 20.67 -24.21 6.41
N ASP A 104 20.33 -24.56 5.18
CA ASP A 104 20.64 -25.90 4.68
C ASP A 104 22.15 -25.97 4.46
N ASP A 105 22.87 -26.32 5.52
CA ASP A 105 24.33 -26.37 5.55
C ASP A 105 24.86 -27.32 4.46
N VAL A 106 24.09 -28.36 4.12
CA VAL A 106 24.40 -29.30 3.04
C VAL A 106 24.30 -28.62 1.66
N TRP A 107 23.33 -27.74 1.46
CA TRP A 107 23.23 -26.97 0.21
C TRP A 107 24.37 -25.94 0.06
N ILE A 108 24.77 -25.31 1.18
CA ILE A 108 25.91 -24.39 1.20
C ILE A 108 27.22 -25.12 0.91
N GLU A 109 27.44 -26.28 1.53
CA GLU A 109 28.59 -27.15 1.26
C GLU A 109 28.63 -27.60 -0.21
N ASN A 110 27.51 -28.05 -0.78
CA ASN A 110 27.45 -28.41 -2.19
C ASN A 110 27.78 -27.21 -3.12
N LEU A 111 27.31 -26.01 -2.78
CA LEU A 111 27.63 -24.81 -3.55
C LEU A 111 29.10 -24.46 -3.46
N THR A 112 29.69 -24.45 -2.26
CA THR A 112 31.13 -24.16 -2.10
C THR A 112 31.98 -25.21 -2.81
N GLU A 113 31.61 -26.49 -2.76
CA GLU A 113 32.30 -27.54 -3.51
C GLU A 113 32.19 -27.36 -5.03
N THR A 114 31.03 -26.94 -5.55
CA THR A 114 30.89 -26.63 -6.98
C THR A 114 31.72 -25.41 -7.42
N PHE A 115 31.77 -24.35 -6.60
CA PHE A 115 32.59 -23.17 -6.88
C PHE A 115 34.09 -23.45 -6.76
N ASN A 116 34.48 -24.31 -5.82
CA ASN A 116 35.87 -24.75 -5.65
C ASN A 116 36.30 -25.81 -6.67
N GLY A 117 35.37 -26.30 -7.51
CA GLY A 117 35.64 -27.26 -8.57
C GLY A 117 35.89 -28.69 -8.08
N SER A 118 35.54 -29.02 -6.84
CA SER A 118 35.74 -30.36 -6.26
C SER A 118 34.65 -31.36 -6.66
N VAL A 119 33.52 -30.89 -7.21
CA VAL A 119 32.46 -31.77 -7.76
C VAL A 119 32.74 -32.08 -9.24
N CYS A 120 33.42 -33.19 -9.50
CA CYS A 120 33.52 -33.77 -10.84
C CYS A 120 32.18 -34.40 -11.26
N ARG A 121 31.39 -33.72 -12.09
CA ARG A 121 30.21 -34.34 -12.74
C ARG A 121 30.68 -35.32 -13.81
N VAL A 122 30.89 -36.58 -13.46
CA VAL A 122 31.03 -37.68 -14.43
C VAL A 122 29.81 -38.60 -14.32
N SER A 123 28.80 -38.32 -15.12
CA SER A 123 27.92 -39.36 -15.67
C SER A 123 27.56 -38.97 -17.10
N ARG A 124 28.44 -39.39 -18.02
CA ARG A 124 28.13 -39.48 -19.44
C ARG A 124 27.85 -40.95 -19.71
N GLN A 125 26.61 -41.37 -19.50
CA GLN A 125 26.06 -42.54 -20.17
C GLN A 125 25.21 -42.02 -21.33
N ASP A 126 25.37 -42.69 -22.47
CA ASP A 126 24.69 -42.51 -23.76
C ASP A 126 25.39 -41.61 -24.79
N CYS A 127 26.34 -42.22 -25.51
CA CYS A 127 26.45 -42.32 -26.99
C CYS A 127 27.59 -43.29 -27.35
#